data_AF-A0A6H1ZK30-F1
#
_entry.id   AF-A0A6H1ZK30-F1
#
_cell.length_a   1.000
_cell.length_b   1.000
_cell.length_c   1.000
_cell.angle_alpha   90.00
_cell.angle_beta   90.00
_cell.angle_gamma   90.00
#
_symmetry.space_group_name_H-M   'P 1'
#
loop_
_entity.id
_entity.type
_entity.pdbx_description
1 polymer ?
#
loop_
_entity_poly.entity_id
_entity_poly.type
_entity_poly.pdbx_seq_one_letter_code
_entity_poly.pdbx_strand_id
1 'polypeptide(L)' 'MKYNYYLIKITIDYKGREIKETFLAMATNPQEALEEFSEVLRERELQGRWVLDDIKQVNK' A
#
# COMPACT_ATOMS: atom_id res chain seq x y z
N MET A 1 -1.75 -22.32 1.17
CA MET A 1 -2.50 -21.05 1.20
C MET A 1 -2.38 -20.41 -0.19
N LYS A 2 -3.42 -19.73 -0.69
CA LYS A 2 -3.38 -19.08 -2.02
C LYS A 2 -3.02 -17.61 -1.83
N TYR A 3 -1.98 -17.15 -2.52
CA TYR A 3 -1.58 -15.75 -2.57
C TYR A 3 -2.27 -15.05 -3.74
N ASN A 4 -2.68 -13.82 -3.53
CA ASN A 4 -3.25 -12.94 -4.54
C ASN A 4 -2.37 -11.70 -4.66
N TYR A 5 -2.43 -11.07 -5.83
CA TYR A 5 -1.80 -9.78 -6.04
C TYR A 5 -2.81 -8.66 -5.78
N TYR A 6 -2.43 -7.69 -4.96
CA TYR A 6 -3.23 -6.52 -4.66
C TYR A 6 -2.51 -5.26 -5.15
N LEU A 7 -3.19 -4.48 -5.98
CA LEU A 7 -2.80 -3.11 -6.28
C LEU A 7 -3.36 -2.19 -5.19
N ILE A 8 -2.47 -1.49 -4.49
CA ILE A 8 -2.79 -0.56 -3.41
C ILE A 8 -2.42 0.83 -3.90
N LYS A 9 -3.40 1.72 -3.99
CA LYS A 9 -3.19 3.13 -4.32
C LYS A 9 -3.25 3.95 -3.06
N ILE A 10 -2.30 4.85 -2.89
CA ILE A 10 -2.24 5.73 -1.73
C ILE A 10 -1.94 7.15 -2.17
N THR A 11 -2.27 8.08 -1.30
CA THR A 11 -1.73 9.44 -1.34
C THR A 11 -0.94 9.69 -0.07
N ILE A 12 0.33 10.08 -0.21
CA ILE A 12 1.23 10.44 0.88
C ILE A 12 1.37 11.95 0.89
N ASP A 13 1.12 12.60 2.04
CA ASP A 13 1.61 13.96 2.26
C ASP A 13 3.07 13.90 2.73
N TYR A 14 3.99 14.32 1.87
CA TYR A 14 5.41 14.37 2.19
C TYR A 14 5.93 15.80 2.00
N LYS A 15 6.30 16.44 3.13
CA LYS A 15 6.80 17.83 3.16
C LYS A 15 5.84 18.83 2.50
N GLY A 16 4.52 18.65 2.69
CA GLY A 16 3.48 19.51 2.13
C GLY A 16 3.23 19.31 0.63
N ARG A 17 3.68 18.19 0.07
CA ARG A 17 3.36 17.76 -1.29
C ARG A 17 2.56 16.46 -1.23
N GLU A 18 1.41 16.44 -1.89
CA GLU A 18 0.69 15.20 -2.16
C GLU A 18 1.42 14.38 -3.22
N ILE A 19 1.80 13.17 -2.86
CA ILE A 19 2.42 12.17 -3.73
C ILE A 19 1.45 11.00 -3.86
N LYS A 20 1.01 10.72 -5.08
CA LYS A 20 0.18 9.55 -5.38
C LYS A 20 1.08 8.40 -5.81
N GLU A 21 1.02 7.30 -5.09
CA GLU A 21 1.82 6.11 -5.37
C GLU A 21 0.93 4.87 -5.50
N THR A 22 1.41 3.86 -6.21
CA THR A 22 0.72 2.59 -6.40
C THR A 22 1.68 1.44 -6.10
N PHE A 23 1.28 0.56 -5.20
CA PHE A 23 2.06 -0.57 -4.73
C PHE A 23 1.41 -1.87 -5.17
N LEU A 24 2.25 -2.86 -5.48
CA LEU A 24 1.81 -4.23 -5.71
C LEU A 24 2.24 -5.07 -4.51
N ALA A 25 1.28 -5.57 -3.75
CA ALA A 25 1.52 -6.45 -2.61
C ALA A 25 1.04 -7.87 -2.94
N MET A 26 1.77 -8.87 -2.44
CA MET A 26 1.38 -10.28 -2.53
C MET A 26 0.90 -10.74 -1.17
N ALA A 27 -0.39 -10.99 -1.03
CA ALA A 27 -0.98 -11.35 0.26
C ALA A 27 -2.11 -12.37 0.08
N THR A 28 -2.52 -13.04 1.15
CA THR A 28 -3.67 -13.94 1.08
C THR A 28 -4.99 -13.18 1.07
N ASN A 29 -5.00 -11.97 1.63
CA ASN A 29 -6.17 -11.11 1.75
C ASN A 29 -5.77 -9.61 1.72
N PRO A 30 -6.73 -8.69 1.53
CA PRO A 30 -6.46 -7.25 1.48
C PRO A 30 -5.88 -6.66 2.78
N GLN A 31 -6.22 -7.24 3.94
CA GLN A 31 -5.76 -6.76 5.25
C GLN A 31 -4.26 -6.98 5.40
N GLU A 32 -3.81 -8.20 5.10
CA GLU A 32 -2.40 -8.59 5.11
C GLU A 32 -1.59 -7.79 4.06
N ALA A 33 -2.19 -7.48 2.91
CA ALA A 33 -1.57 -6.60 1.90
C ALA A 33 -1.31 -5.18 2.44
N LEU A 34 -2.20 -4.65 3.27
CA LEU A 34 -2.03 -3.35 3.92
C LEU A 34 -1.03 -3.39 5.08
N GLU A 35 -0.92 -4.52 5.79
CA GLU A 35 0.10 -4.72 6.81
C GLU A 35 1.51 -4.72 6.21
N GLU A 36 1.74 -5.51 5.16
CA GLU A 36 3.02 -5.50 4.41
C GLU A 36 3.34 -4.09 3.89
N PHE A 37 2.35 -3.40 3.34
CA PHE A 37 2.52 -2.02 2.88
C PHE A 37 2.88 -1.06 4.03
N SER A 38 2.30 -1.23 5.21
CA SER A 38 2.59 -0.41 6.39
C SER A 38 4.02 -0.62 6.90
N GLU A 39 4.55 -1.84 6.77
CA GLU A 39 5.95 -2.14 7.06
C GLU A 39 6.89 -1.45 6.08
N VAL A 40 6.59 -1.49 4.78
CA VAL A 40 7.37 -0.78 3.74
C VAL A 40 7.44 0.73 4.00
N LEU A 41 6.32 1.35 4.40
CA LEU A 41 6.30 2.77 4.77
C LEU A 41 7.16 3.07 6.00
N ARG A 42 7.14 2.17 6.99
CA ARG A 42 7.96 2.30 8.21
C ARG A 42 9.44 2.22 7.89
N GLU A 43 9.86 1.29 7.03
CA GLU A 43 11.26 1.11 6.61
C GLU A 43 11.77 2.29 5.78
N ARG A 44 10.91 2.91 4.96
CA ARG A 44 11.29 4.04 4.10
C ARG A 44 11.31 5.39 4.81
N GLU A 45 11.13 5.42 6.13
CA GLU A 45 10.93 6.64 6.93
C GLU A 45 9.81 7.55 6.37
N LEU A 46 8.89 6.97 5.58
CA LEU A 46 7.71 7.64 5.06
C LEU A 46 6.60 7.63 6.13
N GLN A 47 6.96 7.94 7.38
CA GLN A 47 6.03 8.05 8.51
C GLN A 47 5.15 9.31 8.45
N GLY A 48 4.96 9.88 7.25
CA GLY A 48 4.04 10.98 7.00
C GLY A 48 2.58 10.52 7.08
N ARG A 49 1.66 11.48 6.99
CA ARG A 49 0.24 11.16 6.85
C ARG A 49 0.03 10.59 5.46
N TRP A 50 -0.41 9.34 5.39
CA TRP A 50 -0.85 8.73 4.15
C TRP A 50 -2.31 8.32 4.30
N VAL A 51 -3.00 8.30 3.17
CA VAL A 51 -4.38 7.83 3.06
C VAL A 51 -4.44 6.76 2.00
N LEU A 52 -5.14 5.67 2.31
CA LEU A 52 -5.49 4.65 1.34
C LEU A 52 -6.54 5.22 0.39
N ASP A 53 -6.24 5.21 -0.90
CA ASP A 53 -7.15 5.68 -1.96
C ASP A 53 -8.00 4.52 -2.51
N ASP A 54 -7.36 3.41 -2.87
CA ASP A 54 -8.02 2.24 -3.46
C ASP A 54 -7.20 0.97 -3.18
N ILE A 55 -7.88 -0.17 -3.05
CA ILE A 55 -7.23 -1.49 -3.01
C ILE A 55 -8.00 -2.47 -3.88
N LYS A 56 -7.31 -3.08 -4.86
CA LYS A 56 -7.92 -4.01 -5.81
C LYS A 56 -7.08 -5.27 -5.98
N GLN A 57 -7.72 -6.42 -5.83
CA GLN A 57 -7.14 -7.69 -6.23
C GLN A 57 -7.04 -7.75 -7.75
N VAL A 58 -5.83 -7.91 -8.27
CA VAL A 58 -5.59 -8.22 -9.68
C VAL A 58 -5.43 -9.72 -9.81
N ASN A 59 -6.50 -10.38 -10.27
CA ASN A 59 -6.45 -11.79 -10.60
C ASN A 59 -5.61 -11.99 -11.86
N LYS A 60 -4.61 -12.88 -11.77
CA LYS A 60 -4.07 -13.58 -12.93
C LYS A 60 -4.86 -14.86 -13.17
#